data_AF-A0A6L8GL15-F1
#
_entry.id   AF-A0A6L8GL15-F1
#
_cell.length_a   1.000
_cell.length_b   1.000
_cell.length_c   1.000
_cell.angle_alpha   90.00
_cell.angle_beta   90.00
_cell.angle_gamma   90.00
#
_symmetry.space_group_name_H-M   'P 1'
#
loop_
_entity.id
_entity.type
_entity.pdbx_description
1 polymer ?
#
loop_
_entity_poly.entity_id
_entity_poly.type
_entity_poly.pdbx_seq_one_letter_code
_entity_poly.pdbx_strand_id
1 'polypeptide(L)'
;MAVNRPSWPELIQVFLCIELLGFGGPQAHMALMGDQVVQQRQWVSPQAFAEGLALCETLPGPASSQLAMVLGWRCRGALGGV
;
A
#
# COMPACT_ATOMS: atom_id res chain seq x y z
N MET A 1 8.19 -4.04 -16.03
CA MET A 1 6.89 -4.75 -15.94
C MET A 1 5.80 -3.71 -15.86
N ALA A 2 4.75 -3.83 -16.68
CA ALA A 2 3.67 -2.84 -16.72
C ALA A 2 2.85 -2.93 -15.42
N VAL A 3 3.05 -1.95 -14.54
CA VAL A 3 2.23 -1.74 -13.35
C VAL A 3 0.82 -1.38 -13.80
N ASN A 4 -0.16 -2.21 -13.44
CA ASN A 4 -1.56 -1.89 -13.70
C ASN A 4 -1.96 -0.74 -12.76
N ARG A 5 -2.41 0.38 -13.33
CA ARG A 5 -2.79 1.55 -12.53
C ARG A 5 -4.27 1.47 -12.17
N PRO A 6 -4.62 1.46 -10.88
CA PRO A 6 -6.02 1.39 -10.48
C PRO A 6 -6.78 2.65 -10.86
N SER A 7 -8.08 2.50 -11.06
CA SER A 7 -9.00 3.63 -11.07
C SER A 7 -9.09 4.28 -9.67
N TRP A 8 -9.49 5.55 -9.59
CA TRP A 8 -9.66 6.22 -8.29
C TRP A 8 -10.61 5.49 -7.33
N PRO A 9 -11.81 5.05 -7.77
CA PRO A 9 -12.73 4.35 -6.87
C PRO A 9 -12.14 3.04 -6.35
N GLU A 10 -11.42 2.32 -7.22
CA GLU A 10 -10.79 1.06 -6.86
C GLU A 10 -9.66 1.25 -5.84
N LEU A 11 -8.81 2.27 -6.03
CA LEU A 11 -7.77 2.63 -5.07
C LEU A 11 -8.40 2.93 -3.69
N ILE A 12 -9.38 3.83 -3.65
CA ILE A 12 -10.06 4.24 -2.41
C ILE A 12 -10.73 3.04 -1.74
N GLN A 13 -11.46 2.23 -2.50
CA GLN A 13 -12.16 1.06 -1.95
C GLN A 13 -11.18 0.06 -1.32
N VAL A 14 -10.04 -0.21 -1.98
CA VAL A 14 -9.06 -1.17 -1.47
C VAL A 14 -8.40 -0.68 -0.21
N PHE A 15 -7.90 0.57 -0.18
CA PHE A 15 -7.26 1.12 1.00
C PHE A 15 -8.26 1.28 2.16
N LEU A 16 -9.49 1.72 1.90
CA LEU A 16 -10.54 1.76 2.92
C LEU A 16 -10.84 0.36 3.49
N CYS A 17 -10.91 -0.66 2.63
CA CYS A 17 -11.12 -2.04 3.05
C CYS A 17 -9.95 -2.56 3.91
N ILE A 18 -8.71 -2.28 3.53
CA ILE A 18 -7.51 -2.66 4.31
C ILE A 18 -7.55 -2.01 5.69
N GLU A 19 -7.88 -0.72 5.78
CA GLU A 19 -7.96 -0.01 7.06
C GLU A 19 -9.10 -0.52 7.94
N LEU A 20 -10.25 -0.85 7.35
CA LEU A 20 -11.40 -1.39 8.08
C LEU A 20 -11.23 -2.86 8.49
N LEU A 21 -10.44 -3.65 7.74
CA LEU A 21 -10.24 -5.08 7.99
C LEU A 21 -8.93 -5.40 8.71
N GLY A 22 -8.03 -4.43 8.89
CA GLY A 22 -6.72 -4.57 9.54
C GLY A 22 -6.77 -4.77 11.05
N PHE A 23 -7.77 -5.48 11.58
CA PHE A 23 -7.80 -5.89 12.97
C PHE A 23 -6.62 -6.83 13.26
N GLY A 24 -5.71 -6.41 14.14
CA GLY A 24 -4.43 -7.09 14.38
C GLY A 24 -3.23 -6.15 14.45
N GLY A 25 -3.45 -4.84 14.30
CA GLY A 25 -2.41 -3.82 14.43
C GLY A 25 -1.61 -3.62 13.13
N PRO A 26 -0.55 -2.80 13.16
CA PRO A 26 0.14 -2.34 11.95
C PRO A 26 0.60 -3.46 11.02
N GLN A 27 0.98 -4.61 11.57
CA GLN A 27 1.45 -5.77 10.82
C GLN A 27 0.33 -6.43 10.00
N ALA A 28 -0.90 -6.43 10.52
CA ALA A 28 -2.06 -6.91 9.77
C ALA A 28 -2.36 -6.01 8.57
N HIS A 29 -2.32 -4.68 8.75
CA HIS A 29 -2.49 -3.73 7.65
C HIS A 29 -1.43 -3.93 6.57
N MET A 30 -0.16 -4.07 6.93
CA MET A 30 0.92 -4.25 5.95
C MET A 30 0.83 -5.60 5.22
N ALA A 31 0.42 -6.68 5.91
CA ALA A 31 0.15 -7.96 5.26
C ALA A 31 -1.00 -7.86 4.25
N LEU A 32 -2.10 -7.20 4.61
CA LEU A 32 -3.23 -6.96 3.72
C LEU A 32 -2.85 -6.08 2.51
N MET A 33 -1.99 -5.08 2.71
CA MET A 33 -1.44 -4.29 1.59
C MET A 33 -0.62 -5.16 0.65
N GLY A 34 0.26 -6.02 1.17
CA GLY A 34 1.05 -6.94 0.35
C GLY A 34 0.15 -7.87 -0.47
N ASP A 35 -0.87 -8.46 0.15
CA ASP A 35 -1.80 -9.34 -0.54
C ASP A 35 -2.59 -8.60 -1.64
N GLN A 36 -3.24 -7.49 -1.30
CA GLN A 36 -4.12 -6.77 -2.22
C GLN A 36 -3.36 -6.02 -3.32
N VAL A 37 -2.29 -5.30 -2.97
CA VAL A 37 -1.60 -4.37 -3.88
C VAL A 37 -0.57 -5.10 -4.74
N VAL A 38 0.07 -6.15 -4.21
CA VAL A 38 1.11 -6.91 -4.92
C VAL A 38 0.55 -8.19 -5.53
N GLN A 39 -0.02 -9.09 -4.72
CA GLN A 39 -0.40 -10.43 -5.18
C GLN A 39 -1.64 -10.40 -6.08
N GLN A 40 -2.74 -9.85 -5.56
CA GLN A 40 -4.03 -9.91 -6.26
C GLN A 40 -4.10 -8.95 -7.44
N ARG A 41 -3.65 -7.70 -7.27
CA ARG A 41 -3.87 -6.63 -8.26
C ARG A 41 -2.64 -6.20 -9.03
N GLN A 42 -1.45 -6.56 -8.55
CA GLN A 42 -0.18 -6.29 -9.21
C GLN A 42 0.03 -4.79 -9.55
N TRP A 43 -0.47 -3.90 -8.69
CA TRP A 43 -0.26 -2.45 -8.81
C TRP A 43 1.17 -2.05 -8.43
N VAL A 44 1.82 -2.85 -7.58
CA VAL A 44 3.20 -2.62 -7.16
C VAL A 44 3.94 -3.95 -7.25
N SER A 45 5.17 -3.94 -7.78
CA SER A 45 6.00 -5.14 -7.82
C SER A 45 6.42 -5.58 -6.40
N PRO A 46 6.64 -6.88 -6.15
CA PRO A 46 7.13 -7.36 -4.85
C PRO A 46 8.38 -6.63 -4.35
N GLN A 47 9.31 -6.32 -5.26
CA GLN A 47 10.54 -5.60 -4.92
C GLN A 47 10.27 -4.16 -4.45
N ALA A 48 9.49 -3.40 -5.21
CA ALA A 48 9.10 -2.03 -4.82
C ALA A 48 8.30 -1.99 -3.50
N PHE A 49 7.49 -3.02 -3.21
CA PHE A 49 6.80 -3.14 -1.93
C PHE A 49 7.80 -3.38 -0.79
N ALA A 50 8.74 -4.30 -0.96
CA ALA A 50 9.76 -4.61 0.05
C ALA A 50 10.67 -3.40 0.34
N GLU A 51 11.07 -2.64 -0.69
CA GLU A 51 11.81 -1.39 -0.55
C GLU A 51 11.01 -0.34 0.23
N GLY A 52 9.73 -0.18 -0.09
CA GLY A 52 8.84 0.74 0.62
C GLY A 52 8.62 0.35 2.08
N LEU A 53 8.43 -0.94 2.36
CA LEU A 53 8.29 -1.48 3.70
C LEU A 53 9.56 -1.24 4.53
N ALA A 54 10.72 -1.61 3.99
CA ALA A 54 12.00 -1.40 4.66
C ALA A 54 12.24 0.08 4.97
N LEU A 55 11.91 0.97 4.05
CA LEU A 55 11.98 2.42 4.29
C LEU A 55 11.05 2.83 5.44
N CYS A 56 9.78 2.44 5.41
CA CYS A 56 8.80 2.85 6.43
C CYS A 56 9.12 2.33 7.83
N GLU A 57 9.75 1.16 7.94
CA GLU A 57 10.22 0.61 9.23
C GLU A 57 11.45 1.36 9.78
N THR A 58 12.25 1.99 8.93
CA THR A 58 13.39 2.82 9.37
C THR A 58 13.00 4.25 9.75
N LEU A 59 11.85 4.73 9.28
CA LEU A 59 11.38 6.09 9.51
C LEU A 59 10.63 6.20 10.85
N PRO A 60 10.82 7.30 11.60
CA PRO A 60 10.04 7.52 12.81
C PRO A 60 8.57 7.78 12.44
N GLY A 61 7.66 6.93 12.95
CA GLY A 61 6.22 7.10 12.75
C GLY A 61 5.47 5.78 12.58
N PRO A 62 4.17 5.84 12.26
CA PRO A 62 3.36 4.65 12.00
C PRO A 62 3.74 4.03 10.65
N ALA A 63 4.49 2.93 10.65
CA ALA A 63 4.98 2.27 9.43
C ALA A 63 3.85 1.89 8.46
N SER A 64 2.69 1.45 8.97
CA SER A 64 1.54 1.07 8.13
C SER A 64 0.97 2.25 7.34
N SER A 65 0.74 3.40 7.99
CA SER A 65 0.21 4.59 7.30
C SER A 65 1.23 5.17 6.32
N GLN A 66 2.52 5.16 6.69
CA GLN A 66 3.60 5.55 5.78
C GLN A 66 3.64 4.66 4.55
N LEU A 67 3.51 3.35 4.72
CA LEU A 67 3.47 2.42 3.61
C LEU A 67 2.23 2.64 2.73
N ALA A 68 1.06 2.89 3.31
CA ALA A 68 -0.15 3.22 2.56
C ALA A 68 0.06 4.46 1.66
N MET A 69 0.65 5.53 2.20
CA MET A 69 0.98 6.74 1.44
C MET A 69 1.97 6.46 0.31
N VAL A 70 3.03 5.69 0.57
CA VAL A 70 4.03 5.31 -0.45
C VAL A 70 3.39 4.48 -1.56
N LEU A 71 2.54 3.50 -1.22
CA LEU A 71 1.88 2.65 -2.20
C LEU A 71 0.86 3.42 -3.04
N GLY A 72 0.08 4.29 -2.40
CA GLY A 72 -0.84 5.19 -3.08
C GLY A 72 -0.10 6.14 -4.03
N TRP A 73 1.04 6.69 -3.60
CA TRP A 73 1.92 7.50 -4.45
C TRP A 73 2.45 6.72 -5.65
N ARG A 74 2.89 5.47 -5.46
CA ARG A 74 3.35 4.60 -6.55
C ARG A 74 2.23 4.30 -7.56
N CYS A 75 0.97 4.21 -7.11
CA CYS A 75 -0.17 3.90 -7.97
C CYS A 75 -0.64 5.10 -8.80
N ARG A 76 -0.77 6.29 -8.20
CA ARG A 76 -1.40 7.47 -8.84
C ARG A 76 -0.66 8.80 -8.67
N GLY A 77 0.63 8.77 -8.30
CA GLY A 77 1.45 9.97 -8.10
C GLY A 77 1.08 10.73 -6.82
N ALA A 78 1.42 12.01 -6.73
CA ALA A 78 1.23 12.82 -5.52
C ALA A 78 -0.18 12.72 -4.92
N LEU A 79 -1.22 12.76 -5.77
CA LEU A 79 -2.62 12.68 -5.34
C LEU A 79 -3.02 11.29 -4.80
N GLY A 80 -2.27 10.24 -5.13
CA GLY A 80 -2.52 8.90 -4.60
C GLY A 80 -1.93 8.70 -3.20
N GLY A 81 -0.93 9.49 -2.82
CA GLY A 81 -0.26 9.39 -1.51
C GLY A 81 -0.82 10.33 -0.44
N VAL A 82 -1.95 10.99 -0.72
CA VAL A 82 -2.66 11.92 0.17
C VAL A 82 -4.01 11.35 0.56
#